data_AF-A0A2E2QQA6-F1
#
_entry.id   AF-A0A2E2QQA6-F1
#
_cell.length_a   1.000
_cell.length_b   1.000
_cell.length_c   1.000
_cell.angle_alpha   90.00
_cell.angle_beta   90.00
_cell.angle_gamma   90.00
#
_symmetry.space_group_name_H-M   'P 1'
#
loop_
_entity.id
_entity.type
_entity.pdbx_description
1 polymer ?
#
loop_
_entity_poly.entity_id
_entity_poly.type
_entity_poly.pdbx_seq_one_letter_code
_entity_poly.pdbx_strand_id
1 'polypeptide(L)'
;MSFWDAVLFGIPYGMGFTLFGLLIALLPRFSYFKLQGVVPTRFNRQRREVCLVPSDSDDPVFVLWEDIQAWVIQAQGATQYGVQRWSEPLPESERAQPSDTLKRLSRKVREKQQARPGRLPHEVFAEVYGFNLRAGM
;
A
#
# COMPACT_ATOMS: atom_id res chain seq x y z
N MET A 1 -5.20 48.18 34.86
CA MET A 1 -5.99 47.01 34.43
C MET A 1 -6.51 46.35 35.70
N SER A 2 -7.82 46.20 35.87
CA SER A 2 -8.39 45.64 37.10
C SER A 2 -8.29 44.12 37.10
N PHE A 3 -8.31 43.50 38.28
CA PHE A 3 -8.32 42.04 38.42
C PHE A 3 -9.49 41.41 37.63
N TRP A 4 -10.64 42.06 37.61
CA TRP A 4 -11.82 41.59 36.86
C TRP A 4 -11.65 41.65 35.35
N ASP A 5 -10.88 42.62 34.81
CA ASP A 5 -10.54 42.66 33.38
C ASP A 5 -9.64 41.47 33.00
N ALA A 6 -8.65 41.15 33.83
CA ALA A 6 -7.78 40.00 33.59
C ALA A 6 -8.55 38.67 33.61
N VAL A 7 -9.58 38.56 34.46
CA VAL A 7 -10.44 37.37 34.54
C VAL A 7 -11.40 37.29 33.35
N LEU A 8 -12.10 38.37 33.03
CA LEU A 8 -13.10 38.42 31.95
C LEU A 8 -12.47 38.22 30.57
N PHE A 9 -11.28 38.75 30.34
CA PHE A 9 -10.56 38.55 29.08
C PHE A 9 -9.69 37.28 29.11
N GLY A 10 -8.97 37.00 30.19
CA GLY A 10 -8.00 35.90 30.24
C GLY A 10 -8.61 34.49 30.17
N ILE A 11 -9.75 34.26 30.82
CA ILE A 11 -10.40 32.93 30.83
C ILE A 11 -10.90 32.49 29.45
N PRO A 12 -11.66 33.29 28.68
CA PRO A 12 -12.14 32.88 27.35
C PRO A 12 -10.99 32.70 26.35
N TYR A 13 -9.94 33.53 26.40
CA TYR A 13 -8.76 33.32 25.55
C TYR A 13 -7.98 32.07 25.94
N GLY A 14 -7.76 31.83 27.23
CA GLY A 14 -7.09 30.62 27.72
C GLY A 14 -7.86 29.33 27.39
N MET A 15 -9.19 29.35 27.56
CA MET A 15 -10.06 28.22 27.21
C MET A 15 -10.12 28.01 25.68
N GLY A 16 -10.12 29.09 24.89
CA GLY A 16 -10.03 29.01 23.43
C GLY A 16 -8.73 28.37 22.98
N PHE A 17 -7.59 28.75 23.56
CA PHE A 17 -6.28 28.17 23.24
C PHE A 17 -6.18 26.68 23.62
N THR A 18 -6.72 26.28 24.77
CA THR A 18 -6.70 24.87 25.19
C THR A 18 -7.62 24.01 24.32
N LEU A 19 -8.82 24.48 23.99
CA LEU A 19 -9.73 23.78 23.08
C LEU A 19 -9.17 23.68 21.66
N PHE A 20 -8.52 24.74 21.17
CA PHE A 20 -7.87 24.75 19.86
C PHE A 20 -6.65 23.82 19.81
N GLY A 21 -5.82 23.83 20.85
CA GLY A 21 -4.70 22.89 20.99
C GLY A 21 -5.16 21.44 21.07
N LEU A 22 -6.24 21.17 21.81
CA LEU A 22 -6.85 19.83 21.88
C LEU A 22 -7.44 19.41 20.53
N LEU A 23 -8.11 20.32 19.81
CA LEU A 23 -8.61 20.05 18.46
C LEU A 23 -7.47 19.67 17.50
N ILE A 24 -6.38 20.46 17.47
CA ILE A 24 -5.20 20.17 16.65
C ILE A 24 -4.57 18.82 17.05
N ALA A 25 -4.49 18.50 18.34
CA ALA A 25 -3.95 17.24 18.81
C ALA A 25 -4.80 16.02 18.40
N LEU A 26 -6.11 16.20 18.18
CA LEU A 26 -7.03 15.13 17.76
C LEU A 26 -7.09 14.94 16.23
N LEU A 27 -6.71 15.94 15.43
CA LEU A 27 -6.74 15.85 13.96
C LEU A 27 -5.89 14.70 13.39
N PRO A 28 -4.63 14.46 13.81
CA PRO A 28 -3.84 13.33 13.32
C PRO A 28 -4.50 12.00 13.63
N ARG A 29 -5.10 11.86 14.82
CA ARG A 29 -5.74 10.61 15.27
C ARG A 29 -6.87 10.20 14.32
N PHE A 30 -7.66 11.15 13.84
CA PHE A 30 -8.72 10.88 12.85
C PHE A 30 -8.15 10.40 11.51
N SER A 31 -7.05 10.98 11.05
CA SER A 31 -6.35 10.56 9.83
C SER A 31 -5.70 9.17 9.95
N TYR A 32 -5.17 8.82 11.13
CA TYR A 32 -4.62 7.48 11.39
C TYR A 32 -5.68 6.38 11.26
N PHE A 33 -6.93 6.62 11.68
CA PHE A 33 -8.02 5.65 11.53
C PHE A 33 -8.36 5.34 10.07
N LYS A 34 -8.17 6.30 9.15
CA LYS A 34 -8.41 6.08 7.71
C LYS A 34 -7.40 5.11 7.07
N LEU A 35 -6.23 4.92 7.69
CA LEU A 35 -5.16 4.06 7.17
C LEU A 35 -5.27 2.60 7.66
N GLN A 36 -6.11 2.31 8.66
CA GLN A 36 -6.21 0.96 9.26
C GLN A 36 -6.95 -0.07 8.40
N GLY A 37 -7.68 0.37 7.35
CA GLY A 37 -8.44 -0.52 6.47
C GLY A 37 -7.69 -1.01 5.24
N VAL A 38 -6.47 -0.53 4.98
CA VAL A 38 -5.68 -0.96 3.82
C VAL A 38 -4.84 -2.17 4.24
N VAL A 39 -5.23 -3.36 3.77
CA VAL A 39 -4.40 -4.56 3.92
C VAL A 39 -3.06 -4.29 3.22
N PRO A 40 -1.92 -4.36 3.93
CA PRO A 40 -0.64 -3.99 3.36
C PRO A 40 -0.27 -4.96 2.23
N THR A 41 0.15 -4.40 1.09
CA THR A 41 0.72 -5.17 -0.02
C THR A 41 1.83 -6.08 0.48
N ARG A 42 1.64 -7.40 0.36
CA ARG A 42 2.60 -8.38 0.88
C ARG A 42 3.51 -8.87 -0.24
N PHE A 43 4.78 -8.53 -0.16
CA PHE A 43 5.82 -9.08 -1.03
C PHE A 43 6.31 -10.42 -0.48
N ASN A 44 6.12 -11.51 -1.23
CA ASN A 44 6.67 -12.82 -0.91
C ASN A 44 7.99 -13.02 -1.65
N ARG A 45 9.09 -12.67 -0.98
CA ARG A 45 10.45 -12.76 -1.52
C ARG A 45 10.84 -14.17 -1.98
N GLN A 46 10.41 -15.21 -1.26
CA GLN A 46 10.77 -16.59 -1.56
C GLN A 46 10.12 -17.09 -2.86
N ARG A 47 8.88 -16.68 -3.14
CA ARG A 47 8.11 -17.11 -4.31
C ARG A 47 8.17 -16.14 -5.50
N ARG A 48 8.73 -14.93 -5.28
CA ARG A 48 8.78 -13.83 -6.27
C ARG A 48 7.39 -13.33 -6.68
N GLU A 49 6.47 -13.33 -5.74
CA GLU A 49 5.05 -12.97 -5.93
C GLU A 49 4.67 -11.84 -4.95
N VAL A 50 3.76 -10.98 -5.36
CA VAL A 50 3.19 -9.89 -4.58
C VAL A 50 1.70 -10.11 -4.47
N CYS A 51 1.19 -10.05 -3.24
CA CYS A 51 -0.24 -10.08 -2.97
C CYS A 51 -0.76 -8.65 -2.83
N LEU A 52 -1.68 -8.27 -3.71
CA LEU A 52 -2.40 -7.00 -3.71
C LEU A 52 -3.86 -7.30 -3.33
N VAL A 53 -4.41 -6.56 -2.38
CA VAL A 53 -5.85 -6.58 -2.10
C VAL A 53 -6.39 -5.23 -2.58
N PRO A 54 -7.08 -5.17 -3.75
CA PRO A 54 -7.67 -3.95 -4.26
C PRO A 54 -8.70 -3.38 -3.29
N SER A 55 -8.84 -2.06 -3.18
CA SER A 55 -9.83 -1.43 -2.29
C SER A 55 -11.28 -1.76 -2.65
N ASP A 56 -11.53 -2.24 -3.88
CA ASP A 56 -12.86 -2.52 -4.43
C ASP A 56 -13.30 -3.97 -4.23
N SER A 57 -12.41 -4.87 -3.78
CA SER A 57 -12.69 -6.31 -3.61
C SER A 57 -11.80 -6.94 -2.55
N ASP A 58 -12.37 -7.74 -1.65
CA ASP A 58 -11.63 -8.46 -0.60
C ASP A 58 -10.81 -9.67 -1.13
N ASP A 59 -10.84 -9.93 -2.44
CA ASP A 59 -10.12 -11.04 -3.06
C ASP A 59 -8.64 -10.72 -3.32
N PRO A 60 -7.69 -11.54 -2.82
CA PRO A 60 -6.26 -11.30 -3.00
C PRO A 60 -5.81 -11.60 -4.43
N VAL A 61 -5.16 -10.62 -5.05
CA VAL A 61 -4.52 -10.71 -6.36
C VAL A 61 -3.04 -11.03 -6.20
N PHE A 62 -2.59 -12.17 -6.71
CA PHE A 62 -1.18 -12.53 -6.77
C PHE A 62 -0.60 -12.14 -8.13
N VAL A 63 0.51 -11.40 -8.13
CA VAL A 63 1.22 -10.91 -9.31
C VAL A 63 2.72 -11.11 -9.15
N LEU A 64 3.44 -11.33 -10.25
CA LEU A 64 4.91 -11.43 -10.19
C LEU A 64 5.50 -10.05 -9.87
N TRP A 65 6.47 -10.01 -8.95
CA TRP A 65 7.15 -8.76 -8.60
C TRP A 65 7.90 -8.12 -9.78
N GLU A 66 8.31 -8.86 -10.84
CA GLU A 66 8.93 -8.29 -12.04
C GLU A 66 7.97 -7.49 -12.90
N ASP A 67 6.68 -7.80 -12.82
CA ASP A 67 5.63 -7.22 -13.67
C ASP A 67 4.94 -6.02 -12.99
N ILE A 68 5.31 -5.69 -11.75
CA ILE A 68 4.71 -4.61 -10.96
C ILE A 68 5.62 -3.39 -10.93
N GLN A 69 5.06 -2.24 -11.28
CA GLN A 69 5.65 -0.94 -10.96
C GLN A 69 4.86 -0.30 -9.83
N ALA A 70 5.56 0.02 -8.73
CA ALA A 70 4.99 0.69 -7.58
C ALA A 70 5.88 1.87 -7.18
N TRP A 71 5.25 2.98 -6.80
CA TRP A 71 5.93 4.12 -6.19
C TRP A 71 6.01 3.87 -4.68
N VAL A 72 7.22 3.74 -4.16
CA VAL A 72 7.46 3.54 -2.71
C VAL A 72 7.83 4.87 -2.08
N ILE A 73 7.07 5.28 -1.07
CA ILE A 73 7.44 6.39 -0.19
C ILE A 73 8.10 5.78 1.04
N GLN A 74 9.40 6.02 1.23
CA GLN A 74 10.10 5.58 2.44
C GLN A 74 9.64 6.45 3.62
N ALA A 75 8.72 5.95 4.42
CA ALA A 75 8.52 6.46 5.77
C ALA A 75 9.69 5.94 6.61
N GLN A 76 10.62 6.82 6.98
CA GLN A 76 11.81 6.47 7.74
C GLN A 76 11.44 5.78 9.07
N GLY A 77 11.70 4.47 9.14
CA GLY A 77 11.58 3.65 10.35
C GLY A 77 12.39 2.37 10.31
N ALA A 78 13.17 2.11 9.25
CA ALA A 78 14.11 1.01 9.18
C ALA A 78 15.53 1.58 9.23
N THR A 79 16.34 1.16 10.21
CA THR A 79 17.76 1.50 10.24
C THR A 79 18.43 0.97 8.96
N GLN A 80 19.36 1.74 8.40
CA GLN A 80 20.04 1.43 7.12
C GLN A 80 20.59 -0.01 7.07
N TYR A 81 21.00 -0.56 8.22
CA TYR A 81 21.46 -1.95 8.37
C TYR A 81 20.38 -3.03 8.15
N GLY A 82 19.14 -2.79 8.58
CA GLY A 82 18.04 -3.74 8.40
C GLY A 82 17.64 -3.89 6.93
N VAL A 83 17.63 -2.77 6.21
CA VAL A 83 17.28 -2.74 4.78
C VAL A 83 18.34 -3.45 3.94
N GLN A 84 19.63 -3.22 4.22
CA GLN A 84 20.73 -3.87 3.50
C GLN A 84 20.64 -5.40 3.60
N ARG A 85 20.49 -5.93 4.82
CA ARG A 85 20.39 -7.37 5.08
C ARG A 85 19.19 -8.03 4.40
N TRP A 86 18.06 -7.34 4.28
CA TRP A 86 16.87 -7.87 3.63
C TRP A 86 16.89 -7.72 2.10
N SER A 87 17.83 -6.94 1.57
CA SER A 87 18.02 -6.76 0.13
C SER A 87 18.91 -7.81 -0.53
N GLU A 88 19.75 -8.52 0.23
CA GLU A 88 20.68 -9.56 -0.27
C GLU A 88 19.94 -10.79 -0.84
N PRO A 89 20.06 -11.08 -2.15
CA PRO A 89 19.25 -12.10 -2.82
C PRO A 89 19.42 -13.48 -2.18
N LEU A 90 18.32 -14.21 -2.04
CA LEU A 90 18.34 -15.58 -1.52
C LEU A 90 19.16 -16.50 -2.45
N PRO A 91 19.84 -17.52 -1.88
CA PRO A 91 20.51 -18.57 -2.66
C PRO A 91 19.53 -19.21 -3.65
N GLU A 92 19.98 -19.57 -4.85
CA GLU A 92 19.12 -20.13 -5.91
C GLU A 92 18.39 -21.40 -5.45
N SER A 93 19.03 -22.20 -4.60
CA SER A 93 18.49 -23.44 -4.03
C SER A 93 17.27 -23.21 -3.11
N GLU A 94 17.13 -22.03 -2.54
CA GLU A 94 16.03 -21.68 -1.63
C GLU A 94 14.92 -20.90 -2.34
N ARG A 95 15.05 -20.64 -3.64
CA ARG A 95 14.03 -19.93 -4.41
C ARG A 95 12.87 -20.87 -4.70
N ALA A 96 11.70 -20.50 -4.20
CA ALA A 96 10.48 -21.20 -4.55
C ALA A 96 10.07 -20.82 -5.98
N GLN A 97 9.65 -21.81 -6.75
CA GLN A 97 9.14 -21.57 -8.10
C GLN A 97 7.77 -20.89 -8.04
N PRO A 98 7.42 -20.07 -9.06
CA PRO A 98 6.12 -19.44 -9.14
C PRO A 98 5.00 -20.48 -9.18
N SER A 99 3.88 -20.16 -8.52
CA SER A 99 2.66 -20.98 -8.52
C SER A 99 2.13 -21.23 -9.94
N ASP A 100 1.47 -22.37 -10.17
CA ASP A 100 0.97 -22.75 -11.49
C ASP A 100 -0.12 -21.80 -12.01
N THR A 101 -0.94 -21.24 -11.12
CA THR A 101 -1.95 -20.21 -11.47
C THR A 101 -1.28 -18.96 -12.04
N LEU A 102 -0.14 -18.55 -11.48
CA LEU A 102 0.63 -17.41 -11.95
C LEU A 102 1.30 -17.68 -13.29
N LYS A 103 1.85 -18.88 -13.49
CA LYS A 103 2.39 -19.28 -14.80
C LYS A 103 1.32 -19.22 -15.90
N ARG A 104 0.07 -19.63 -15.59
CA ARG A 104 -1.07 -19.53 -16.51
C ARG A 104 -1.46 -18.09 -16.80
N LEU A 105 -1.51 -17.24 -15.78
CA LEU A 105 -1.82 -15.81 -15.91
C LEU A 105 -0.76 -15.07 -16.73
N SER A 106 0.52 -15.29 -16.43
CA SER A 106 1.64 -14.70 -17.16
C SER A 106 1.62 -15.10 -18.64
N ARG A 107 1.26 -16.34 -18.97
CA ARG A 107 1.07 -16.79 -20.36
C ARG A 107 -0.03 -15.98 -21.06
N LYS A 108 -1.19 -15.81 -20.41
CA LYS A 108 -2.31 -15.00 -20.95
C LYS A 108 -1.92 -13.54 -21.18
N VAL A 109 -1.13 -12.95 -20.27
CA VAL A 109 -0.61 -11.59 -20.45
C VAL A 109 0.29 -11.52 -21.68
N ARG A 110 1.25 -12.44 -21.81
CA ARG A 110 2.15 -12.49 -22.97
C ARG A 110 1.41 -12.64 -24.29
N GLU A 111 0.40 -13.53 -24.33
CA GLU A 111 -0.46 -13.72 -25.50
C GLU A 111 -1.20 -12.43 -25.88
N LYS A 112 -1.82 -11.74 -24.90
CA LYS A 112 -2.53 -10.48 -25.17
C LYS A 112 -1.60 -9.33 -25.55
N GLN A 113 -0.40 -9.28 -24.99
CA GLN A 113 0.58 -8.26 -25.33
C GLN A 113 1.15 -8.48 -26.73
N GLN A 114 1.38 -9.74 -27.12
CA GLN A 114 1.75 -10.11 -28.50
C GLN A 114 0.63 -9.80 -29.50
N ALA A 115 -0.62 -10.04 -29.13
CA ALA A 115 -1.77 -9.74 -29.98
C ALA A 115 -2.04 -8.22 -30.12
N ARG A 116 -1.56 -7.39 -29.19
CA ARG A 116 -1.82 -5.93 -29.15
C ARG A 116 -0.59 -5.15 -28.67
N PRO A 117 0.46 -5.02 -29.48
CA PRO A 117 1.71 -4.39 -29.08
C PRO A 117 1.60 -2.87 -28.81
N GLY A 118 0.56 -2.20 -29.31
CA GLY A 118 0.33 -0.76 -29.10
C GLY A 118 -0.38 -0.40 -27.79
N ARG A 119 -0.76 -1.38 -26.97
CA ARG A 119 -1.47 -1.14 -25.71
C ARG A 119 -0.49 -0.97 -24.56
N LEU A 120 -0.84 -0.10 -23.62
CA LEU A 120 -0.04 0.10 -22.42
C LEU A 120 0.01 -1.21 -21.60
N PRO A 121 1.19 -1.68 -21.16
CA PRO A 121 1.32 -2.97 -20.47
C PRO A 121 0.33 -3.10 -19.30
N HIS A 122 0.22 -2.08 -18.44
CA HIS A 122 -0.63 -2.12 -17.25
C HIS A 122 -2.13 -2.36 -17.57
N GLU A 123 -2.63 -1.94 -18.72
CA GLU A 123 -4.02 -2.23 -19.13
C GLU A 123 -4.21 -3.71 -19.47
N VAL A 124 -3.21 -4.33 -20.12
CA VAL A 124 -3.23 -5.76 -20.45
C VAL A 124 -3.20 -6.59 -19.16
N PHE A 125 -2.35 -6.19 -18.20
CA PHE A 125 -2.33 -6.79 -16.87
C PHE A 125 -3.67 -6.61 -16.16
N ALA A 126 -4.20 -5.39 -16.05
CA ALA A 126 -5.49 -5.14 -15.39
C ALA A 126 -6.63 -5.97 -16.00
N GLU A 127 -6.67 -6.13 -17.33
CA GLU A 127 -7.67 -6.96 -18.01
C GLU A 127 -7.54 -8.45 -17.69
N VAL A 128 -6.32 -9.01 -17.75
CA VAL A 128 -6.10 -10.45 -17.53
C VAL A 128 -6.39 -10.86 -16.09
N TYR A 129 -5.95 -10.03 -15.14
CA TYR A 129 -6.13 -10.29 -13.72
C TYR A 129 -7.56 -9.95 -13.27
N GLY A 130 -8.14 -8.86 -13.78
CA GLY A 130 -9.55 -8.48 -13.53
C GLY A 130 -10.55 -9.50 -14.07
N PHE A 131 -10.26 -10.12 -15.23
CA PHE A 131 -11.08 -11.22 -15.75
C PHE A 131 -11.03 -12.46 -14.85
N ASN A 132 -9.86 -12.79 -14.29
CA ASN A 132 -9.73 -13.97 -13.42
C ASN A 132 -10.51 -13.77 -12.10
N LEU A 133 -10.49 -12.57 -11.54
CA LEU A 133 -11.31 -12.20 -10.38
C LEU A 133 -12.81 -12.33 -10.67
N ARG A 134 -13.27 -11.83 -11.83
CA ARG A 134 -14.70 -11.88 -12.19
C ARG A 134 -15.19 -13.27 -12.59
N ALA A 135 -14.30 -14.16 -13.00
CA ALA A 135 -14.61 -15.54 -13.38
C ALA A 135 -14.56 -16.55 -12.21
N GLY A 136 -14.02 -16.13 -11.05
CA GLY A 136 -14.01 -16.92 -9.81
C GLY A 136 -15.19 -16.63 -8.87
N MET A 137 -16.11 -15.74 -9.28
CA MET A 137 -17.32 -15.33 -8.56
C MET A 137 -18.57 -16.01 -9.12
#